data_AF-A0AAV8WWK7-F1
#
_entry.id   AF-A0AAV8WWK7-F1
#
_cell.length_a   1.000
_cell.length_b   1.000
_cell.length_c   1.000
_cell.angle_alpha   90.00
_cell.angle_beta   90.00
_cell.angle_gamma   90.00
#
_symmetry.space_group_name_H-M   'P 1'
#
loop_
_entity.id
_entity.type
_entity.pdbx_description
1 polymer ?
#
loop_
_entity_poly.entity_id
_entity_poly.type
_entity_poly.pdbx_seq_one_letter_code
_entity_poly.pdbx_strand_id
1 'polypeptide(L)'
;MVMCWAPECKHYNQRETCKLFKFPKDAKERMRWKKFIRRSEEPGPGAFLCSCDFPGGKRENGPQLFQHNITKRFSYTSPEKKDKKRLKLTRSDVAEALANITRTQSEIATMVPRSSMTAQKATYSAYKHKNTWKALIGVAPNGVVTFVSDLYPGSTSDKKIVQHCKTLEQMETGDLILADKGFLLKDILPPGVNLNIPPFLVTSQFTPEQVYRTETIARARIHVERAIRRMKCYKILDFIPYSLQSHASCVVQVIGALTNLQPPLIREFAQAYSASSDNE
;
A
#
# COMPACT_ATOMS: atom_id res chain seq x y z
N MET A 1 -8.74 50.23 0.46
CA MET A 1 -8.06 49.53 1.59
C MET A 1 -8.39 48.06 1.48
N VAL A 2 -7.40 47.17 1.30
CA VAL A 2 -7.67 45.74 1.09
C VAL A 2 -7.83 45.07 2.45
N MET A 3 -8.95 44.38 2.67
CA MET A 3 -9.24 43.65 3.90
C MET A 3 -8.94 42.16 3.70
N CYS A 4 -8.59 41.48 4.79
CA CYS A 4 -8.50 40.03 4.80
C CYS A 4 -9.85 39.40 4.41
N TRP A 5 -9.79 38.40 3.54
CA TRP A 5 -10.94 37.66 3.03
C TRP A 5 -11.35 36.49 3.95
N ALA A 6 -10.55 36.16 4.97
CA ALA A 6 -10.92 35.15 5.95
C ALA A 6 -12.18 35.56 6.73
N PRO A 7 -13.11 34.63 7.01
CA PRO A 7 -14.22 34.92 7.90
C PRO A 7 -13.69 35.32 9.28
N GLU A 8 -14.35 36.28 9.92
CA GLU A 8 -14.04 36.78 11.27
C GLU A 8 -12.68 37.48 11.42
N CYS A 9 -11.87 37.58 10.35
CA CYS A 9 -10.60 38.32 10.35
C CYS A 9 -10.84 39.79 9.97
N LYS A 10 -10.56 40.71 10.91
CA LYS A 10 -10.72 42.16 10.70
C LYS A 10 -9.41 42.87 10.31
N HIS A 11 -8.40 42.13 9.86
CA HIS A 11 -7.12 42.72 9.46
C HIS A 11 -7.25 43.44 8.12
N TYR A 12 -6.83 44.71 8.12
CA TYR A 12 -6.67 45.52 6.92
C TYR A 12 -5.21 45.55 6.49
N ASN A 13 -4.95 45.96 5.24
CA ASN A 13 -3.61 46.18 4.70
C ASN A 13 -2.87 47.30 5.44
N GLN A 14 -2.41 47.03 6.66
CA GLN A 14 -1.49 47.85 7.43
C GLN A 14 -0.11 47.22 7.27
N ARG A 15 0.74 47.86 6.45
CA ARG A 15 2.06 47.33 6.03
C ARG A 15 3.01 47.02 7.20
N GLU A 16 2.70 47.53 8.38
CA GLU A 16 3.52 47.43 9.58
C GLU A 16 3.22 46.20 10.45
N THR A 17 2.03 45.58 10.33
CA THR A 17 1.60 44.50 11.25
C THR A 17 1.39 43.15 10.57
N CYS A 18 1.01 43.11 9.30
CA CYS A 18 0.74 41.85 8.60
C CYS A 18 0.92 41.93 7.08
N LYS A 19 1.24 40.78 6.45
CA LYS A 19 1.37 40.66 5.00
C LYS A 19 0.08 40.08 4.42
N LEU A 20 -0.34 40.56 3.25
CA LEU A 20 -1.48 40.01 2.52
C LEU A 20 -1.02 39.03 1.43
N PHE A 21 -1.52 37.79 1.47
CA PHE A 21 -1.26 36.75 0.50
C PHE A 21 -2.43 36.58 -0.47
N LYS A 22 -2.14 36.60 -1.78
CA LYS A 22 -3.11 36.26 -2.82
C LYS A 22 -3.39 34.77 -2.82
N PHE A 23 -4.62 34.41 -3.19
CA PHE A 23 -4.96 33.01 -3.47
C PHE A 23 -4.03 32.41 -4.55
N PRO A 24 -3.61 31.14 -4.40
CA PRO A 24 -2.81 30.45 -5.41
C PRO A 24 -3.51 30.40 -6.77
N LYS A 25 -2.70 30.45 -7.83
CA LYS A 25 -3.16 30.16 -9.19
C LYS A 25 -3.32 28.64 -9.42
N ASP A 26 -2.54 27.82 -8.71
CA ASP A 26 -2.67 26.36 -8.76
C ASP A 26 -4.01 25.89 -8.22
N ALA A 27 -4.72 25.07 -9.00
CA ALA A 27 -6.07 24.62 -8.68
C ALA A 27 -6.13 23.75 -7.41
N LYS A 28 -5.10 22.91 -7.18
CA LYS A 28 -5.07 22.00 -6.01
C LYS A 28 -4.81 22.79 -4.74
N GLU A 29 -3.85 23.70 -4.75
CA GLU A 29 -3.53 24.55 -3.61
C GLU A 29 -4.68 25.52 -3.28
N ARG A 30 -5.30 26.11 -4.32
CA ARG A 30 -6.48 26.98 -4.17
C ARG A 30 -7.66 26.24 -3.55
N MET A 31 -7.94 25.00 -3.97
CA MET A 31 -8.97 24.17 -3.33
C MET A 31 -8.66 23.88 -1.86
N ARG A 32 -7.39 23.61 -1.51
CA ARG A 32 -6.99 23.40 -0.11
C ARG A 32 -7.26 24.64 0.74
N TRP A 33 -6.88 25.83 0.26
CA TRP A 33 -7.12 27.08 0.98
C TRP A 33 -8.62 27.31 1.21
N LYS A 34 -9.44 27.13 0.16
CA LYS A 34 -10.91 27.25 0.27
C LYS A 34 -11.51 26.30 1.32
N LYS A 35 -11.04 25.05 1.38
CA LYS A 35 -11.50 24.05 2.35
C LYS A 35 -11.25 24.49 3.79
N PHE A 36 -10.14 25.17 4.07
CA PHE A 36 -9.84 25.65 5.43
C PHE A 36 -10.64 26.89 5.81
N ILE A 37 -10.88 27.79 4.85
CA ILE A 37 -11.55 29.08 5.06
C ILE A 37 -13.08 28.94 5.19
N ARG A 38 -13.68 27.95 4.51
CA ARG A 38 -15.12 27.60 4.61
C ARG A 38 -16.11 28.72 4.26
N ARG A 39 -15.76 29.61 3.32
CA ARG A 39 -16.74 30.52 2.70
C ARG A 39 -17.44 29.84 1.51
N SER A 40 -18.72 30.15 1.32
CA SER A 40 -19.52 29.72 0.17
C SER A 40 -19.17 30.49 -1.11
N GLU A 41 -18.75 31.76 -0.98
CA GLU A 41 -18.37 32.62 -2.10
C GLU A 41 -17.00 32.27 -2.68
N GLU A 42 -16.85 32.40 -4.01
CA GLU A 42 -15.57 32.22 -4.68
C GLU A 42 -14.64 33.43 -4.47
N PRO A 43 -13.34 33.20 -4.15
CA PRO A 43 -12.39 34.30 -4.03
C PRO A 43 -12.12 34.93 -5.41
N GLY A 44 -12.61 36.15 -5.60
CA GLY A 44 -12.32 36.96 -6.80
C GLY A 44 -10.85 37.43 -6.87
N PRO A 45 -10.47 38.16 -7.94
CA PRO A 45 -9.10 38.66 -8.14
C PRO A 45 -8.58 39.57 -7.02
N GLY A 46 -9.50 40.20 -6.27
CA GLY A 46 -9.22 41.05 -5.12
C GLY A 46 -9.26 40.35 -3.76
N ALA A 47 -9.34 39.01 -3.70
CA ALA A 47 -9.35 38.27 -2.44
C ALA A 47 -7.94 38.00 -1.92
N PHE A 48 -7.65 38.42 -0.70
CA PHE A 48 -6.37 38.24 -0.03
C PHE A 48 -6.55 37.71 1.38
N LEU A 49 -5.59 36.94 1.88
CA LEU A 49 -5.57 36.47 3.26
C LEU A 49 -4.42 37.10 4.02
N CYS A 50 -4.64 37.37 5.30
CA CYS A 50 -3.64 37.95 6.17
C CYS A 50 -2.63 36.87 6.59
N SER A 51 -1.35 37.25 6.76
CA SER A 51 -0.32 36.35 7.27
C SER A 51 -0.66 35.79 8.66
N CYS A 52 -1.50 36.48 9.43
CA CYS A 52 -2.04 35.99 10.71
C CYS A 52 -2.89 34.74 10.59
N ASP A 53 -3.36 34.38 9.39
CA ASP A 53 -4.11 33.15 9.15
C ASP A 53 -3.17 31.95 8.86
N PHE A 54 -1.86 32.19 8.71
CA PHE A 54 -0.85 31.20 8.34
C PHE A 54 0.08 30.88 9.50
N PRO A 55 0.30 29.60 9.85
CA PRO A 55 1.29 29.22 10.85
C PRO A 55 2.66 29.86 10.57
N GLY A 56 3.19 30.60 11.55
CA GLY A 56 4.45 31.33 11.43
C GLY A 56 4.44 32.50 10.43
N GLY A 57 3.27 32.96 9.97
CA GLY A 57 3.16 34.06 9.01
C GLY A 57 3.61 33.72 7.59
N LYS A 58 3.87 32.44 7.29
CA LYS A 58 4.43 32.00 6.02
C LYS A 58 3.38 31.37 5.11
N ARG A 59 3.34 31.82 3.86
CA ARG A 59 2.42 31.33 2.83
C ARG A 59 2.50 29.80 2.61
N GLU A 60 3.69 29.23 2.68
CA GLU A 60 3.97 27.80 2.45
C GLU A 60 3.22 26.86 3.39
N ASN A 61 2.89 27.33 4.60
CA ASN A 61 2.19 26.54 5.61
C ASN A 61 0.67 26.48 5.35
N GLY A 62 0.16 27.28 4.41
CA GLY A 62 -1.26 27.41 4.13
C GLY A 62 -2.05 28.10 5.25
N PRO A 63 -3.26 28.59 4.95
CA PRO A 63 -4.07 29.30 5.93
C PRO A 63 -4.76 28.26 6.83
N GLN A 64 -4.24 28.09 8.03
CA GLN A 64 -4.75 27.10 8.98
C GLN A 64 -5.26 27.75 10.28
N LEU A 65 -4.86 29.01 10.56
CA LEU A 65 -5.13 29.72 11.83
C LEU A 65 -6.51 30.38 11.77
N PHE A 66 -7.55 29.56 11.93
CA PHE A 66 -8.94 30.01 12.02
C PHE A 66 -9.59 29.61 13.34
N GLN A 67 -10.56 30.40 13.80
CA GLN A 67 -11.26 30.19 15.08
C GLN A 67 -11.88 28.78 15.17
N HIS A 68 -12.46 28.27 14.08
CA HIS A 68 -13.02 26.91 14.01
C HIS A 68 -11.99 25.76 13.97
N ASN A 69 -10.70 26.06 13.80
CA ASN A 69 -9.61 25.08 13.75
C ASN A 69 -8.59 25.26 14.90
N ILE A 70 -8.70 26.32 15.71
CA ILE A 70 -7.66 26.70 16.68
C ILE A 70 -7.47 25.65 17.78
N THR A 71 -8.54 24.98 18.21
CA THR A 71 -8.53 23.94 19.26
C THR A 71 -8.11 22.55 18.77
N LYS A 72 -8.02 22.33 17.45
CA LYS A 72 -7.68 21.02 16.85
C LYS A 72 -6.20 20.89 16.50
N ARG A 73 -5.36 21.78 17.03
CA ARG A 73 -3.94 21.88 16.68
C ARG A 73 -3.08 21.12 17.65
N PHE A 74 -2.71 19.91 17.25
CA PHE A 74 -1.58 19.23 17.85
C PHE A 74 -0.29 19.88 17.33
N SER A 75 0.54 20.41 18.24
CA SER A 75 1.89 20.86 17.91
C SER A 75 2.79 19.64 17.76
N TYR A 76 2.74 19.00 16.59
CA TYR A 76 3.67 17.95 16.22
C TYR A 76 4.87 18.58 15.50
N THR A 77 6.00 18.69 16.19
CA THR A 77 7.29 19.01 15.57
C THR A 77 7.75 17.81 14.77
N SER A 78 7.54 17.85 13.45
CA SER A 78 8.06 16.82 12.55
C SER A 78 9.59 16.84 12.64
N PRO A 79 10.26 15.69 12.90
CA PRO A 79 11.72 15.63 12.90
C PRO A 79 12.27 16.11 11.55
N GLU A 80 13.47 16.71 11.59
CA GLU A 80 14.12 17.33 10.43
C GLU A 80 14.08 16.39 9.21
N LYS A 81 13.54 16.92 8.11
CA LYS A 81 13.57 16.23 6.81
C LYS A 81 15.03 16.18 6.38
N LYS A 82 15.69 15.03 6.60
CA LYS A 82 16.87 14.68 5.81
C LYS A 82 16.46 14.66 4.35
N ASP A 83 17.12 15.46 3.54
CA ASP A 83 17.01 15.36 2.08
C ASP A 83 17.39 13.95 1.69
N LYS A 84 16.37 13.15 1.34
CA LYS A 84 16.58 11.85 0.71
C LYS A 84 17.24 12.16 -0.63
N LYS A 85 18.56 11.95 -0.73
CA LYS A 85 19.21 11.79 -2.03
C LYS A 85 18.41 10.72 -2.77
N ARG A 86 17.68 11.15 -3.79
CA ARG A 86 16.92 10.27 -4.67
C ARG A 86 17.96 9.46 -5.43
N LEU A 87 18.24 8.23 -4.98
CA LEU A 87 19.05 7.31 -5.76
C LEU A 87 18.34 7.14 -7.10
N LYS A 88 19.00 7.59 -8.17
CA LYS A 88 18.59 7.24 -9.53
C LYS A 88 18.94 5.76 -9.69
N LEU A 89 17.96 4.88 -9.46
CA LEU A 89 18.11 3.47 -9.79
C LEU A 89 18.37 3.38 -11.29
N THR A 90 19.53 2.82 -11.64
CA THR A 90 19.90 2.51 -13.01
C THR A 90 19.22 1.22 -13.47
N ARG A 91 19.08 1.00 -14.78
CA ARG A 91 18.46 -0.24 -15.32
C ARG A 91 19.17 -1.52 -14.85
N SER A 92 20.45 -1.43 -14.48
CA SER A 92 21.21 -2.52 -13.86
C SER A 92 20.85 -2.74 -12.38
N ASP A 93 20.56 -1.69 -11.61
CA ASP A 93 20.11 -1.83 -10.21
C ASP A 93 18.72 -2.49 -10.10
N VAL A 94 17.90 -2.36 -11.16
CA VAL A 94 16.61 -3.05 -11.29
C VAL A 94 16.80 -4.53 -11.66
N ALA A 95 17.89 -4.87 -12.35
CA ALA A 95 18.25 -6.25 -12.68
C ALA A 95 18.93 -6.98 -11.51
N GLU A 96 19.58 -6.25 -10.59
CA GLU A 96 20.27 -6.79 -9.41
C GLU A 96 19.39 -6.82 -8.15
N ALA A 97 18.12 -6.42 -8.26
CA ALA A 97 17.09 -6.67 -7.25
C ALA A 97 16.52 -8.10 -7.38
N LEU A 98 17.42 -9.08 -7.16
CA LEU A 98 17.20 -10.48 -6.82
C LEU A 98 15.75 -10.99 -6.94
N ALA A 99 15.46 -11.57 -8.09
CA ALA A 99 14.32 -12.38 -8.48
C ALA A 99 13.14 -12.61 -7.49
N ASN A 100 12.09 -11.81 -7.73
CA ASN A 100 10.85 -12.12 -8.47
C ASN A 100 9.63 -12.86 -7.90
N ILE A 101 9.59 -13.51 -6.73
CA ILE A 101 8.28 -14.03 -6.26
C ILE A 101 8.13 -13.96 -4.74
N THR A 102 7.35 -13.00 -4.25
CA THR A 102 6.76 -13.12 -2.91
C THR A 102 5.50 -13.95 -2.98
N ARG A 103 5.51 -15.12 -2.31
CA ARG A 103 4.34 -16.00 -2.21
C ARG A 103 3.64 -15.77 -0.89
N THR A 104 2.40 -15.35 -1.00
CA THR A 104 1.52 -15.18 0.15
C THR A 104 0.27 -15.98 -0.04
N GLN A 105 -0.20 -16.58 1.05
CA GLN A 105 -1.45 -17.30 1.03
C GLN A 105 -2.58 -16.41 1.51
N SER A 106 -3.69 -16.41 0.76
CA SER A 106 -4.91 -15.78 1.19
C SER A 106 -5.96 -16.84 1.50
N GLU A 107 -6.49 -16.78 2.71
CA GLU A 107 -7.65 -17.58 3.13
C GLU A 107 -8.94 -16.82 2.88
N ILE A 108 -9.85 -17.44 2.13
CA ILE A 108 -11.17 -16.92 1.78
C ILE A 108 -12.22 -17.75 2.53
N ALA A 109 -13.14 -17.11 3.24
CA ALA A 109 -14.20 -17.83 3.95
C ALA A 109 -15.25 -18.38 2.98
N THR A 110 -15.84 -19.52 3.33
CA THR A 110 -16.82 -20.19 2.46
C THR A 110 -17.95 -20.82 3.28
N MET A 111 -19.11 -20.95 2.66
CA MET A 111 -20.21 -21.77 3.20
C MET A 111 -19.94 -23.24 2.92
N VAL A 112 -19.96 -24.11 3.93
CA VAL A 112 -19.89 -25.56 3.69
C VAL A 112 -21.16 -26.19 4.23
N PRO A 113 -21.87 -27.03 3.44
CA PRO A 113 -23.09 -27.67 3.90
C PRO A 113 -22.89 -28.42 5.21
N ARG A 114 -23.78 -28.17 6.19
CA ARG A 114 -23.72 -28.85 7.51
C ARG A 114 -23.84 -30.36 7.40
N SER A 115 -24.48 -30.85 6.34
CA SER A 115 -24.67 -32.26 6.01
C SER A 115 -23.37 -32.99 5.61
N SER A 116 -22.35 -32.28 5.13
CA SER A 116 -21.08 -32.90 4.70
C SER A 116 -19.99 -32.69 5.75
N MET A 117 -19.89 -33.64 6.69
CA MET A 117 -18.83 -33.68 7.71
C MET A 117 -17.43 -33.77 7.10
N THR A 118 -17.28 -34.50 5.99
CA THR A 118 -16.01 -34.63 5.28
C THR A 118 -15.55 -33.31 4.67
N ALA A 119 -16.46 -32.57 4.02
CA ALA A 119 -16.13 -31.27 3.45
C ALA A 119 -15.78 -30.25 4.54
N GLN A 120 -16.52 -30.24 5.66
CA GLN A 120 -16.23 -29.37 6.79
C GLN A 120 -14.84 -29.64 7.38
N LYS A 121 -14.51 -30.91 7.64
CA LYS A 121 -13.17 -31.26 8.12
C LYS A 121 -12.08 -30.83 7.16
N ALA A 122 -12.30 -30.99 5.84
CA ALA A 122 -11.32 -30.61 4.83
C ALA A 122 -11.13 -29.09 4.70
N THR A 123 -12.19 -28.30 4.82
CA THR A 123 -12.10 -26.83 4.67
C THR A 123 -11.81 -26.10 5.97
N TYR A 124 -11.93 -26.75 7.13
CA TYR A 124 -11.76 -26.08 8.41
C TYR A 124 -10.31 -25.62 8.62
N SER A 125 -10.12 -24.31 8.75
CA SER A 125 -8.86 -23.70 9.15
C SER A 125 -8.87 -23.51 10.66
N ALA A 126 -8.05 -24.29 11.36
CA ALA A 126 -7.87 -24.15 12.81
C ALA A 126 -7.36 -22.74 13.18
N TYR A 127 -6.56 -22.13 12.31
CA TYR A 127 -6.02 -20.78 12.50
C TYR A 127 -7.10 -19.68 12.39
N LYS A 128 -8.12 -19.86 11.54
CA LYS A 128 -9.21 -18.88 11.34
C LYS A 128 -10.51 -19.25 12.06
N HIS A 129 -10.55 -20.41 12.71
CA HIS A 129 -11.74 -20.97 13.37
C HIS A 129 -12.98 -21.00 12.47
N LYS A 130 -12.79 -21.20 11.16
CA LYS A 130 -13.86 -21.24 10.16
C LYS A 130 -13.45 -22.04 8.93
N ASN A 131 -14.43 -22.43 8.12
CA ASN A 131 -14.19 -23.06 6.83
C ASN A 131 -13.64 -22.03 5.84
N THR A 132 -12.44 -22.31 5.31
CA THR A 132 -11.75 -21.46 4.36
C THR A 132 -11.25 -22.25 3.16
N TRP A 133 -11.06 -21.54 2.06
CA TRP A 133 -10.24 -21.95 0.93
C TRP A 133 -8.94 -21.15 0.94
N LYS A 134 -7.84 -21.78 0.57
CA LYS A 134 -6.50 -21.18 0.44
C LYS A 134 -6.17 -21.02 -1.04
N ALA A 135 -5.63 -19.87 -1.40
CA ALA A 135 -4.96 -19.65 -2.68
C ALA A 135 -3.49 -19.30 -2.46
N LEU A 136 -2.61 -19.82 -3.30
CA LEU A 136 -1.23 -19.39 -3.41
C LEU A 136 -1.16 -18.23 -4.41
N ILE A 137 -0.72 -17.06 -3.93
CA ILE A 137 -0.61 -15.85 -4.74
C ILE A 137 0.86 -15.48 -4.83
N GLY A 138 1.37 -15.33 -6.05
CA GLY A 138 2.70 -14.79 -6.34
C GLY A 138 2.59 -13.31 -6.72
N VAL A 139 3.41 -12.48 -6.07
CA VAL A 139 3.49 -11.03 -6.33
C VAL A 139 4.94 -10.67 -6.62
N ALA A 140 5.15 -9.95 -7.72
CA ALA A 140 6.46 -9.41 -8.09
C ALA A 140 6.84 -8.19 -7.22
N PRO A 141 8.14 -7.84 -7.13
CA PRO A 141 8.61 -6.70 -6.33
C PRO A 141 7.98 -5.36 -6.71
N ASN A 142 7.52 -5.20 -7.95
CA ASN A 142 6.81 -4.02 -8.45
C ASN A 142 5.32 -3.96 -7.99
N GLY A 143 4.83 -4.97 -7.26
CA GLY A 143 3.47 -5.07 -6.75
C GLY A 143 2.46 -5.72 -7.71
N VAL A 144 2.90 -6.20 -8.88
CA VAL A 144 2.03 -6.90 -9.84
C VAL A 144 1.80 -8.34 -9.38
N VAL A 145 0.55 -8.79 -9.45
CA VAL A 145 0.20 -10.19 -9.22
C VAL A 145 0.65 -11.01 -10.43
N THR A 146 1.62 -11.91 -10.26
CA THR A 146 2.19 -12.72 -11.33
C THR A 146 1.63 -14.13 -11.38
N PHE A 147 1.09 -14.62 -10.27
CA PHE A 147 0.58 -15.97 -10.16
C PHE A 147 -0.59 -16.06 -9.19
N VAL A 148 -1.61 -16.83 -9.54
CA VAL A 148 -2.73 -17.18 -8.68
C VAL A 148 -3.07 -18.65 -8.91
N SER A 149 -2.94 -19.48 -7.88
CA SER A 149 -3.28 -20.90 -7.98
C SER A 149 -4.79 -21.14 -7.97
N ASP A 150 -5.17 -22.39 -8.23
CA ASP A 150 -6.48 -22.91 -7.83
C ASP A 150 -6.67 -22.87 -6.32
N LEU A 151 -7.90 -23.09 -5.88
CA LEU A 151 -8.25 -23.07 -4.46
C LEU A 151 -8.05 -24.43 -3.83
N TYR A 152 -7.45 -24.42 -2.65
CA TYR A 152 -7.19 -25.61 -1.83
C TYR A 152 -8.01 -25.54 -0.55
N PRO A 153 -8.50 -26.67 -0.03
CA PRO A 153 -9.22 -26.68 1.25
C PRO A 153 -8.34 -26.10 2.37
N GLY A 154 -8.94 -25.38 3.32
CA GLY A 154 -8.22 -24.69 4.41
C GLY A 154 -7.33 -25.59 5.27
N SER A 155 -7.63 -26.89 5.37
CA SER A 155 -6.76 -27.86 6.09
C SER A 155 -5.49 -28.24 5.32
N THR A 156 -5.39 -27.90 4.03
CA THR A 156 -4.23 -28.25 3.21
C THR A 156 -3.00 -27.51 3.71
N SER A 157 -1.90 -28.25 3.90
CA SER A 157 -0.65 -27.66 4.33
C SER A 157 -0.03 -26.82 3.21
N ASP A 158 0.58 -25.73 3.61
CA ASP A 158 1.09 -24.74 2.70
C ASP A 158 2.18 -25.31 1.78
N LYS A 159 3.02 -26.19 2.34
CA LYS A 159 4.03 -26.96 1.62
C LYS A 159 3.44 -27.80 0.49
N LYS A 160 2.32 -28.50 0.73
CA LYS A 160 1.66 -29.33 -0.28
C LYS A 160 1.12 -28.47 -1.43
N ILE A 161 0.57 -27.30 -1.12
CA ILE A 161 0.06 -26.36 -2.13
C ILE A 161 1.21 -25.91 -3.05
N VAL A 162 2.35 -25.53 -2.47
CA VAL A 162 3.53 -25.06 -3.23
C VAL A 162 4.08 -26.15 -4.15
N GLN A 163 4.17 -27.39 -3.65
CA GLN A 163 4.59 -28.55 -4.43
C GLN A 163 3.62 -28.86 -5.57
N HIS A 164 2.32 -28.90 -5.28
CA HIS A 164 1.29 -29.20 -6.29
C HIS A 164 1.26 -28.14 -7.40
N CYS A 165 1.43 -26.86 -7.06
CA CYS A 165 1.48 -25.79 -8.05
C CYS A 165 2.78 -25.79 -8.88
N LYS A 166 3.78 -26.63 -8.54
CA LYS A 166 5.10 -26.68 -9.19
C LYS A 166 5.83 -25.34 -9.27
N THR A 167 5.48 -24.46 -8.35
CA THR A 167 5.94 -23.08 -8.40
C THR A 167 7.43 -22.94 -8.06
N LEU A 168 8.05 -23.94 -7.45
CA LEU A 168 9.49 -23.99 -7.18
C LEU A 168 10.32 -24.35 -8.42
N GLU A 169 9.73 -24.99 -9.43
CA GLU A 169 10.41 -25.36 -10.69
C GLU A 169 10.68 -24.13 -11.57
N GLN A 170 9.96 -23.04 -11.33
CA GLN A 170 10.10 -21.77 -12.05
C GLN A 170 11.13 -20.84 -11.40
N MET A 171 11.83 -21.29 -10.35
CA MET A 171 12.74 -20.46 -9.59
C MET A 171 14.18 -20.68 -10.02
N GLU A 172 14.94 -19.60 -10.01
CA GLU A 172 16.33 -19.60 -10.42
C GLU A 172 17.27 -19.38 -9.23
N THR A 173 18.54 -19.71 -9.42
CA THR A 173 19.57 -19.44 -8.41
C THR A 173 19.67 -17.93 -8.19
N GLY A 174 19.50 -17.51 -6.93
CA GLY A 174 19.47 -16.09 -6.54
C GLY A 174 18.08 -15.59 -6.13
N ASP A 175 17.02 -16.34 -6.42
CA ASP A 175 15.65 -15.97 -6.05
C ASP A 175 15.46 -15.86 -4.52
N LEU A 176 14.61 -14.92 -4.12
CA LEU A 176 14.23 -14.72 -2.72
C LEU A 176 12.71 -14.88 -2.52
N ILE A 177 12.34 -15.89 -1.75
CA ILE A 177 10.95 -16.11 -1.31
C ILE A 177 10.75 -15.40 0.02
N LEU A 178 9.80 -14.46 0.09
CA LEU A 178 9.30 -13.97 1.38
C LEU A 178 8.08 -14.80 1.78
N ALA A 179 8.11 -15.37 2.97
CA ALA A 179 7.01 -16.19 3.47
C ALA A 179 6.64 -15.86 4.92
N ASP A 180 5.41 -16.21 5.29
CA ASP A 180 4.90 -16.02 6.65
C ASP A 180 5.52 -17.01 7.64
N LYS A 181 5.37 -16.71 8.94
CA LYS A 181 6.01 -17.46 10.05
C LYS A 181 5.73 -18.98 10.06
N GLY A 182 4.66 -19.44 9.43
CA GLY A 182 4.29 -20.86 9.34
C GLY A 182 4.78 -21.60 8.10
N PHE A 183 5.46 -20.91 7.18
CA PHE A 183 5.80 -21.42 5.85
C PHE A 183 7.15 -22.17 5.86
N LEU A 184 7.13 -23.42 6.30
CA LEU A 184 8.32 -24.28 6.31
C LEU A 184 8.55 -24.90 4.92
N LEU A 185 9.25 -24.18 4.05
CA LEU A 185 9.68 -24.69 2.73
C LEU A 185 11.15 -25.06 2.65
N LYS A 186 11.95 -24.82 3.70
CA LYS A 186 13.42 -24.91 3.66
C LYS A 186 13.95 -26.24 3.12
N ASP A 187 13.21 -27.31 3.32
CA ASP A 187 13.57 -28.67 2.94
C ASP A 187 13.24 -29.04 1.49
N ILE A 188 12.51 -28.18 0.76
CA ILE A 188 12.12 -28.42 -0.63
C ILE A 188 12.55 -27.30 -1.59
N LEU A 189 13.39 -26.36 -1.13
CA LEU A 189 13.89 -25.28 -1.97
C LEU A 189 14.87 -25.80 -3.03
N PRO A 190 14.84 -25.26 -4.26
CA PRO A 190 15.88 -25.51 -5.25
C PRO A 190 17.25 -24.98 -4.77
N PRO A 191 18.37 -25.56 -5.25
CA PRO A 191 19.70 -25.04 -4.99
C PRO A 191 19.81 -23.55 -5.39
N GLY A 192 20.31 -22.73 -4.47
CA GLY A 192 20.52 -21.30 -4.72
C GLY A 192 19.30 -20.40 -4.51
N VAL A 193 18.13 -20.96 -4.16
CA VAL A 193 16.94 -20.17 -3.78
C VAL A 193 16.94 -19.91 -2.28
N ASN A 194 16.73 -18.66 -1.89
CA ASN A 194 16.71 -18.24 -0.49
C ASN A 194 15.26 -18.05 0.02
N LEU A 195 15.02 -18.46 1.26
CA LEU A 195 13.75 -18.25 1.95
C LEU A 195 13.92 -17.28 3.12
N ASN A 196 13.24 -16.14 3.05
CA ASN A 196 13.16 -15.17 4.13
C ASN A 196 11.85 -15.35 4.92
N ILE A 197 12.02 -15.85 6.15
CA ILE A 197 10.98 -15.88 7.18
C ILE A 197 11.33 -14.75 8.16
N PRO A 198 10.37 -13.92 8.59
CA PRO A 198 10.69 -12.79 9.46
C PRO A 198 11.32 -13.32 10.77
N PRO A 199 12.41 -12.69 11.24
CA PRO A 199 13.11 -13.17 12.42
C PRO A 199 12.19 -13.13 13.64
N PHE A 200 12.38 -14.09 14.54
CA PHE A 200 11.96 -13.91 15.93
C PHE A 200 12.79 -12.75 16.49
N LEU A 201 12.16 -11.83 17.22
CA LEU A 201 12.85 -10.75 17.93
C LEU A 201 13.77 -11.40 18.99
N VAL A 202 15.04 -11.65 18.65
CA VAL A 202 15.99 -12.34 19.55
C VAL A 202 17.28 -11.54 19.76
N THR A 203 17.58 -10.51 18.96
CA THR A 203 18.83 -9.74 19.09
C THR A 203 18.61 -8.22 19.09
N SER A 204 19.45 -7.54 19.88
CA SER A 204 19.25 -6.15 20.32
C SER A 204 19.82 -5.08 19.39
N GLN A 205 20.72 -5.39 18.44
CA GLN A 205 21.26 -4.41 17.48
C GLN A 205 21.68 -5.07 16.15
N PHE A 206 21.29 -4.47 15.02
CA PHE A 206 21.67 -4.87 13.66
C PHE A 206 22.85 -4.02 13.15
N THR A 207 23.71 -4.59 12.31
CA THR A 207 24.74 -3.80 11.59
C THR A 207 24.12 -2.92 10.50
N PRO A 208 24.76 -1.83 10.04
CA PRO A 208 24.20 -0.94 9.01
C PRO A 208 23.79 -1.66 7.71
N GLU A 209 24.55 -2.67 7.31
CA GLU A 209 24.29 -3.45 6.10
C GLU A 209 23.13 -4.45 6.30
N GLN A 210 23.02 -5.04 7.49
CA GLN A 210 21.85 -5.82 7.89
C GLN A 210 20.59 -4.95 7.96
N VAL A 211 20.70 -3.71 8.45
CA VAL A 211 19.59 -2.75 8.48
C VAL A 211 19.10 -2.47 7.07
N TYR A 212 19.99 -2.20 6.11
CA TYR A 212 19.62 -1.94 4.72
C TYR A 212 18.91 -3.13 4.06
N ARG A 213 19.44 -4.35 4.24
CA ARG A 213 18.80 -5.57 3.70
C ARG A 213 17.44 -5.82 4.35
N THR A 214 17.34 -5.65 5.67
CA THR A 214 16.09 -5.85 6.41
C THR A 214 15.04 -4.80 6.03
N GLU A 215 15.45 -3.55 5.80
CA GLU A 215 14.56 -2.49 5.33
C GLU A 215 14.03 -2.78 3.93
N THR A 216 14.90 -3.25 3.02
CA THR A 216 14.51 -3.60 1.65
C THR A 216 13.49 -4.76 1.64
N ILE A 217 13.75 -5.79 2.43
CA ILE A 217 12.84 -6.94 2.61
C ILE A 217 11.51 -6.50 3.23
N ALA A 218 11.54 -5.63 4.25
CA ALA A 218 10.34 -5.10 4.89
C ALA A 218 9.50 -4.28 3.90
N ARG A 219 10.13 -3.45 3.07
CA ARG A 219 9.44 -2.70 2.00
C ARG A 219 8.79 -3.63 0.99
N ALA A 220 9.51 -4.64 0.50
CA ALA A 220 8.96 -5.63 -0.42
C ALA A 220 7.72 -6.33 0.18
N ARG A 221 7.79 -6.75 1.45
CA ARG A 221 6.64 -7.32 2.15
C ARG A 221 5.44 -6.38 2.23
N ILE A 222 5.67 -5.10 2.54
CA ILE A 222 4.59 -4.10 2.59
C ILE A 222 3.89 -3.99 1.23
N HIS A 223 4.64 -4.03 0.12
CA HIS A 223 4.05 -3.99 -1.22
C HIS A 223 3.18 -5.20 -1.51
N VAL A 224 3.61 -6.38 -1.08
CA VAL A 224 2.87 -7.63 -1.25
C VAL A 224 1.59 -7.62 -0.42
N GLU A 225 1.66 -7.22 0.85
CA GLU A 225 0.48 -7.07 1.71
C GLU A 225 -0.52 -6.07 1.12
N ARG A 226 -0.05 -5.00 0.47
CA ARG A 226 -0.91 -4.04 -0.23
C ARG A 226 -1.56 -4.64 -1.47
N ALA A 227 -0.84 -5.45 -2.25
CA ALA A 227 -1.41 -6.16 -3.40
C ALA A 227 -2.53 -7.12 -2.98
N ILE A 228 -2.27 -7.94 -1.95
CA ILE A 228 -3.29 -8.82 -1.36
C ILE A 228 -4.47 -8.01 -0.83
N ARG A 229 -4.21 -6.88 -0.17
CA ARG A 229 -5.26 -6.01 0.36
C ARG A 229 -6.17 -5.49 -0.76
N ARG A 230 -5.62 -5.14 -1.93
CA ARG A 230 -6.42 -4.75 -3.10
C ARG A 230 -7.30 -5.89 -3.59
N MET A 231 -6.78 -7.12 -3.67
CA MET A 231 -7.60 -8.29 -3.97
C MET A 231 -8.71 -8.49 -2.93
N LYS A 232 -8.42 -8.27 -1.64
CA LYS A 232 -9.42 -8.37 -0.56
C LYS A 232 -10.44 -7.24 -0.53
N CYS A 233 -10.28 -6.18 -1.34
CA CYS A 233 -11.33 -5.15 -1.47
C CYS A 233 -12.54 -5.65 -2.28
N TYR A 234 -12.41 -6.75 -3.01
CA TYR A 234 -13.53 -7.36 -3.73
C TYR A 234 -14.37 -8.19 -2.76
N LYS A 235 -15.59 -7.72 -2.47
CA LYS A 235 -16.50 -8.33 -1.48
C LYS A 235 -16.81 -9.81 -1.73
N ILE A 236 -16.69 -10.29 -2.96
CA ILE A 236 -16.87 -11.71 -3.30
C ILE A 236 -15.81 -12.62 -2.64
N LEU A 237 -14.66 -12.07 -2.24
CA LEU A 237 -13.63 -12.78 -1.48
C LEU A 237 -13.83 -12.72 0.04
N ASP A 238 -14.77 -11.92 0.54
CA ASP A 238 -15.12 -11.94 1.97
C ASP A 238 -15.83 -13.25 2.31
N PHE A 239 -16.69 -13.71 1.40
CA PHE A 239 -17.44 -14.94 1.55
C PHE A 239 -17.86 -15.51 0.19
N ILE A 240 -17.45 -16.74 -0.11
CA ILE A 240 -17.88 -17.46 -1.32
C ILE A 240 -19.13 -18.30 -0.99
N PRO A 241 -20.29 -18.03 -1.63
CA PRO A 241 -21.48 -18.83 -1.46
C PRO A 241 -21.32 -20.20 -2.10
N TYR A 242 -22.08 -21.19 -1.60
CA TYR A 242 -22.01 -22.58 -2.07
C TYR A 242 -22.20 -22.72 -3.59
N SER A 243 -23.13 -21.94 -4.17
CA SER A 243 -23.40 -21.94 -5.61
C SER A 243 -22.20 -21.54 -6.48
N LEU A 244 -21.26 -20.76 -5.93
CA LEU A 244 -20.07 -20.29 -6.66
C LEU A 244 -18.83 -21.11 -6.38
N GLN A 245 -18.91 -22.18 -5.57
CA GLN A 245 -17.72 -22.99 -5.22
C GLN A 245 -17.06 -23.64 -6.42
N SER A 246 -17.85 -24.13 -7.38
CA SER A 246 -17.34 -24.72 -8.61
C SER A 246 -16.54 -23.73 -9.47
N HIS A 247 -16.76 -22.43 -9.29
CA HIS A 247 -16.09 -21.36 -10.04
C HIS A 247 -15.13 -20.54 -9.18
N ALA A 248 -14.96 -20.91 -7.90
CA ALA A 248 -14.26 -20.10 -6.93
C ALA A 248 -12.79 -19.85 -7.31
N SER A 249 -12.12 -20.85 -7.90
CA SER A 249 -10.76 -20.70 -8.41
C SER A 249 -10.67 -19.67 -9.54
N CYS A 250 -11.58 -19.74 -10.51
CA CYS A 250 -11.68 -18.77 -11.60
C CYS A 250 -11.95 -17.35 -11.08
N VAL A 251 -12.87 -17.20 -10.12
CA VAL A 251 -13.17 -15.90 -9.49
C VAL A 251 -11.91 -15.26 -8.89
N VAL A 252 -11.11 -16.04 -8.15
CA VAL A 252 -9.89 -15.53 -7.50
C VAL A 252 -8.82 -15.17 -8.53
N GLN A 253 -8.67 -15.95 -9.59
CA GLN A 253 -7.76 -15.68 -10.71
C GLN A 253 -8.15 -14.39 -11.44
N VAL A 254 -9.43 -14.22 -11.77
CA VAL A 254 -9.97 -13.00 -12.40
C VAL A 254 -9.73 -11.78 -11.51
N ILE A 255 -9.93 -11.89 -10.19
CA ILE A 255 -9.65 -10.79 -9.26
C ILE A 255 -8.17 -10.45 -9.21
N GLY A 256 -7.29 -11.44 -9.30
CA GLY A 256 -5.85 -11.22 -9.47
C GLY A 256 -5.55 -10.38 -10.70
N ALA A 257 -6.13 -10.74 -11.85
CA ALA A 257 -5.99 -9.98 -13.09
C ALA A 257 -6.57 -8.56 -13.00
N LEU A 258 -7.78 -8.39 -12.45
CA LEU A 258 -8.41 -7.08 -12.26
C LEU A 258 -7.60 -6.19 -11.31
N THR A 259 -6.92 -6.77 -10.31
CA THR A 259 -6.04 -6.03 -9.41
C THR A 259 -4.85 -5.41 -10.15
N ASN A 260 -4.35 -6.08 -11.19
CA ASN A 260 -3.26 -5.56 -12.04
C ASN A 260 -3.70 -4.41 -12.95
N LEU A 261 -5.00 -4.30 -13.26
CA LEU A 261 -5.54 -3.18 -14.06
C LEU A 261 -5.73 -1.88 -13.25
N GLN A 262 -5.56 -1.94 -11.93
CA GLN A 262 -5.62 -0.75 -11.08
C GLN A 262 -4.33 0.08 -11.22
N PRO A 263 -4.37 1.39 -10.89
CA PRO A 263 -3.18 2.24 -10.94
C PRO A 263 -2.01 1.62 -10.14
N PRO A 264 -0.75 1.77 -10.60
CA PRO A 264 0.40 1.10 -10.01
C PRO A 264 0.46 1.29 -8.49
N LEU A 265 0.72 0.20 -7.76
CA LEU A 265 0.84 0.19 -6.29
C LEU A 265 1.99 1.05 -5.79
N ILE A 266 3.00 1.22 -6.62
CA ILE A 266 4.27 1.86 -6.30
C ILE A 266 4.39 3.11 -7.18
N ARG A 267 4.58 4.27 -6.53
CA ARG A 267 4.57 5.58 -7.20
C ARG A 267 5.74 5.72 -8.18
N GLU A 268 6.85 5.10 -7.86
CA GLU A 268 8.06 5.06 -8.68
C GLU A 268 7.78 4.43 -10.04
N PHE A 269 6.99 3.35 -10.09
CA PHE A 269 6.56 2.72 -11.34
C PHE A 269 5.44 3.49 -12.04
N ALA A 270 4.57 4.19 -11.31
CA ALA A 270 3.56 5.06 -11.90
C ALA A 270 4.17 6.21 -12.71
N GLN A 271 5.29 6.77 -12.25
CA GLN A 271 6.01 7.83 -12.95
C GLN A 271 6.67 7.34 -14.25
N ALA A 272 7.17 6.10 -14.27
CA ALA A 272 7.72 5.48 -15.46
C ALA A 272 6.64 5.23 -16.52
N TYR A 273 5.46 4.76 -16.11
CA TYR A 273 4.30 4.54 -17.00
C TYR A 273 3.79 5.84 -17.65
N SER A 274 3.74 6.94 -16.91
CA SER A 274 3.36 8.24 -17.47
C SER A 274 4.42 8.84 -18.40
N ALA A 275 5.70 8.54 -18.17
CA ALA A 275 6.78 9.02 -19.03
C ALA A 275 6.86 8.28 -20.37
N SER A 276 6.39 7.02 -20.43
CA SER A 276 6.29 6.27 -21.68
C SER A 276 5.10 6.67 -22.55
N SER A 277 4.00 7.14 -21.96
CA SER A 277 2.80 7.58 -22.71
C SER A 277 2.91 8.96 -23.33
N ASP A 278 3.90 9.76 -22.91
CA ASP A 278 4.18 11.09 -23.48
C ASP A 278 5.17 11.03 -24.66
N ASN A 279 5.60 9.83 -25.06
CA ASN A 279 6.59 9.57 -26.11
C ASN A 279 6.04 8.80 -27.33
N GLU A 280 4.71 8.61 -27.41
CA GLU A 280 3.96 8.18 -28.60
C GLU A 280 3.10 9.34 -29.12
#